data_AF-A0A2S2PWG3-F1
#
_entry.id   AF-A0A2S2PWG3-F1
#
_cell.length_a   1.000
_cell.length_b   1.000
_cell.length_c   1.000
_cell.angle_alpha   90.00
_cell.angle_beta   90.00
_cell.angle_gamma   90.00
#
_symmetry.space_group_name_H-M   'P 1'
#
loop_
_entity.id
_entity.type
_entity.pdbx_description
1 polymer ?
#
loop_
_entity_poly.entity_id
_entity_poly.type
_entity_poly.pdbx_seq_one_letter_code
_entity_poly.pdbx_strand_id
1 'polypeptide(L)'
;STFTGGPRYMHERTQDAMTYVRHYGRPDLFITFTCNPRWDEIKELLLPGQRSYDRHDIIARVFRLKVKKTMNLLTKGKIFGEVRCYMYSTEYQTVERFR
;
A
#
# COMPACT_ATOMS: atom_id res chain seq x y z
N SER A 1 -15.85 9.71 1.33
CA SER A 1 -16.47 8.47 0.82
C SER A 1 -16.13 7.24 1.69
N THR A 2 -17.10 6.38 2.04
CA THR A 2 -16.88 5.08 2.72
C THR A 2 -16.60 3.92 1.75
N PHE A 3 -16.87 4.08 0.45
CA PHE A 3 -16.56 3.07 -0.57
C PHE A 3 -15.18 3.35 -1.18
N THR A 4 -14.19 2.52 -0.84
CA THR A 4 -12.83 2.57 -1.39
C THR A 4 -12.81 2.08 -2.83
N GLY A 5 -12.20 2.85 -3.74
CA GLY A 5 -12.06 2.48 -5.16
C GLY A 5 -13.15 3.00 -6.10
N GLY A 6 -14.20 3.64 -5.59
CA GLY A 6 -15.21 4.30 -6.45
C GLY A 6 -14.73 5.63 -7.04
N PRO A 7 -15.38 6.14 -8.12
CA PRO A 7 -15.02 7.40 -8.76
C PRO A 7 -14.94 8.58 -7.79
N ARG A 8 -15.88 8.66 -6.84
CA ARG A 8 -15.91 9.71 -5.81
C ARG A 8 -14.77 9.59 -4.80
N TYR A 9 -14.36 8.39 -4.42
CA TYR A 9 -13.21 8.16 -3.54
C TYR A 9 -11.89 8.55 -4.21
N MET A 10 -11.73 8.17 -5.49
CA MET A 10 -10.56 8.57 -6.28
C MET A 10 -10.51 10.08 -6.48
N HIS A 11 -11.66 10.73 -6.72
CA HIS A 11 -11.76 12.17 -6.83
C HIS A 11 -11.34 12.88 -5.53
N GLU A 12 -11.86 12.45 -4.37
CA GLU A 12 -11.47 12.97 -3.05
C GLU A 12 -9.95 12.85 -2.83
N ARG A 13 -9.37 11.65 -3.08
CA ARG A 13 -7.93 11.42 -2.95
C ARG A 13 -7.09 12.29 -3.89
N THR A 14 -7.59 12.54 -5.08
CA THR A 14 -6.93 13.43 -6.05
C THR A 14 -6.98 14.87 -5.57
N GLN A 15 -8.11 15.34 -5.03
CA GLN A 15 -8.22 16.67 -4.45
C GLN A 15 -7.30 16.85 -3.23
N ASP A 16 -7.21 15.86 -2.36
CA ASP A 16 -6.28 15.86 -1.22
C ASP A 16 -4.83 15.95 -1.70
N ALA A 17 -4.46 15.16 -2.71
CA ALA A 17 -3.14 15.20 -3.33
C ALA A 17 -2.81 16.59 -3.92
N MET A 18 -3.77 17.19 -4.64
CA MET A 18 -3.60 18.52 -5.25
C MET A 18 -3.50 19.62 -4.20
N THR A 19 -4.27 19.52 -3.12
CA THR A 19 -4.21 20.45 -1.98
C THR A 19 -2.83 20.35 -1.32
N TYR A 20 -2.33 19.14 -1.13
CA TYR A 20 -1.02 18.90 -0.58
C TYR A 20 0.10 19.50 -1.44
N VAL A 21 0.07 19.29 -2.76
CA VAL A 21 1.06 19.87 -3.69
C VAL A 21 1.00 21.40 -3.68
N ARG A 22 -0.18 22.00 -3.51
CA ARG A 22 -0.33 23.45 -3.36
C ARG A 22 0.31 23.98 -2.08
N HIS A 23 0.20 23.24 -0.97
CA HIS A 23 0.71 23.68 0.34
C HIS A 23 2.21 23.42 0.53
N TYR A 24 2.71 22.27 0.06
CA TYR A 24 4.08 21.81 0.32
C TYR A 24 4.98 21.80 -0.92
N GLY A 25 4.41 22.06 -2.10
CA GLY A 25 5.14 22.03 -3.37
C GLY A 25 5.21 20.63 -3.99
N ARG A 26 6.13 20.48 -4.94
CA ARG A 26 6.32 19.23 -5.69
C ARG A 26 6.87 18.13 -4.79
N PRO A 27 6.36 16.89 -4.86
CA PRO A 27 6.94 15.77 -4.12
C PRO A 27 8.35 15.43 -4.64
N ASP A 28 9.24 15.10 -3.70
CA ASP A 28 10.59 14.64 -4.02
C ASP A 28 10.63 13.15 -4.38
N LEU A 29 9.75 12.35 -3.78
CA LEU A 29 9.70 10.90 -3.94
C LEU A 29 8.29 10.43 -4.34
N PHE A 30 8.22 9.52 -5.30
CA PHE A 30 7.01 8.79 -5.68
C PHE A 30 7.34 7.28 -5.66
N ILE A 31 6.79 6.56 -4.67
CA ILE A 31 7.16 5.17 -4.38
C ILE A 31 5.96 4.26 -4.60
N THR A 32 6.10 3.24 -5.44
CA THR A 32 5.13 2.17 -5.61
C THR A 32 5.59 0.93 -4.86
N PHE A 33 4.75 0.40 -3.96
CA PHE A 33 5.04 -0.82 -3.21
C PHE A 33 4.03 -1.91 -3.55
N THR A 34 4.46 -2.93 -4.29
CA THR A 34 3.60 -4.01 -4.77
C THR A 34 3.79 -5.27 -3.93
N CYS A 35 2.68 -5.95 -3.60
CA CYS A 35 2.74 -7.23 -2.89
C CYS A 35 3.26 -8.34 -3.80
N ASN A 36 4.18 -9.17 -3.30
CA ASN A 36 4.59 -10.39 -3.99
C ASN A 36 4.07 -11.62 -3.21
N PRO A 37 3.14 -12.41 -3.76
CA PRO A 37 2.59 -13.58 -3.09
C PRO A 37 3.61 -14.72 -2.89
N ARG A 38 4.79 -14.63 -3.51
CA ARG A 38 5.88 -15.60 -3.37
C ARG A 38 6.87 -15.29 -2.25
N TRP A 39 6.62 -14.24 -1.45
CA TRP A 39 7.43 -13.96 -0.28
C TRP A 39 7.46 -15.16 0.68
N ASP A 40 8.64 -15.43 1.25
CA ASP A 40 8.81 -16.60 2.11
C ASP A 40 7.99 -16.48 3.38
N GLU A 41 7.77 -15.27 3.90
CA GLU A 41 6.87 -15.04 5.04
C GLU A 41 5.40 -15.43 4.74
N ILE A 42 5.00 -15.42 3.47
CA ILE A 42 3.68 -15.91 3.07
C ILE A 42 3.72 -17.43 3.01
N LYS A 43 4.72 -18.02 2.36
CA LYS A 43 4.85 -19.47 2.19
C LYS A 43 4.95 -20.21 3.53
N GLU A 44 5.71 -19.68 4.48
CA GLU A 44 5.87 -20.26 5.82
C GLU A 44 4.56 -20.30 6.62
N LEU A 45 3.63 -19.39 6.32
CA LEU A 45 2.32 -19.32 6.97
C LEU A 45 1.24 -20.16 6.25
N LEU A 46 1.54 -20.72 5.07
CA LEU A 46 0.61 -21.57 4.34
C LEU A 46 0.61 -22.99 4.90
N LEU A 47 -0.59 -23.58 5.01
CA LEU A 47 -0.71 -25.00 5.34
C LEU A 47 -0.33 -25.87 4.12
N PRO A 48 0.09 -27.14 4.34
CA PRO A 48 0.37 -28.06 3.25
C PRO A 48 -0.78 -28.13 2.24
N GLY A 49 -0.49 -27.95 0.96
CA GLY A 49 -1.48 -27.96 -0.12
C GLY A 49 -2.26 -26.66 -0.34
N GLN A 50 -2.12 -25.65 0.53
CA GLN A 50 -2.69 -24.32 0.29
C GLN A 50 -1.84 -23.50 -0.67
N ARG A 51 -2.49 -22.75 -1.55
CA ARG A 51 -1.83 -21.76 -2.41
C ARG A 51 -1.99 -20.39 -1.79
N SER A 52 -1.07 -19.47 -2.10
CA SER A 52 -1.06 -18.13 -1.53
C SER A 52 -2.38 -17.38 -1.72
N TYR A 53 -3.01 -17.55 -2.89
CA TYR A 53 -4.30 -16.93 -3.21
C TYR A 53 -5.49 -17.59 -2.50
N ASP A 54 -5.34 -18.77 -1.91
CA ASP A 54 -6.39 -19.36 -1.07
C ASP A 54 -6.45 -18.67 0.31
N ARG A 55 -5.44 -17.87 0.67
CA ARG A 55 -5.28 -17.19 1.97
C ARG A 55 -4.96 -15.71 1.83
N HIS A 56 -5.92 -14.96 1.29
CA HIS A 56 -5.81 -13.50 1.13
C HIS A 56 -5.54 -12.75 2.45
N ASP A 57 -5.99 -13.28 3.58
CA ASP A 57 -5.73 -12.74 4.92
C ASP A 57 -4.23 -12.72 5.26
N ILE A 58 -3.51 -13.80 4.92
CA ILE A 58 -2.06 -13.91 5.14
C ILE A 58 -1.33 -12.90 4.25
N ILE A 59 -1.69 -12.84 2.97
CA ILE A 59 -1.10 -11.89 2.00
C ILE A 59 -1.29 -10.46 2.51
N ALA A 60 -2.52 -10.08 2.84
CA ALA A 60 -2.84 -8.73 3.32
C ALA A 60 -2.08 -8.40 4.62
N ARG A 61 -1.96 -9.37 5.54
CA ARG A 61 -1.23 -9.19 6.80
C ARG A 61 0.25 -8.95 6.56
N VAL A 62 0.91 -9.79 5.76
CA VAL A 62 2.34 -9.65 5.44
C VAL A 62 2.60 -8.35 4.68
N PHE A 63 1.75 -8.02 3.70
CA PHE A 63 1.83 -6.77 2.97
C PHE A 63 1.74 -5.55 3.89
N ARG A 64 0.75 -5.51 4.78
CA ARG A 64 0.56 -4.41 5.75
C ARG A 64 1.78 -4.25 6.66
N LEU A 65 2.37 -5.36 7.13
CA LEU A 65 3.57 -5.33 7.97
C LEU A 65 4.77 -4.74 7.20
N LYS A 66 4.98 -5.14 5.95
CA LYS A 66 6.06 -4.59 5.12
C LYS A 66 5.84 -3.11 4.80
N VAL A 67 4.62 -2.70 4.43
CA VAL A 67 4.28 -1.28 4.24
C VAL A 67 4.57 -0.46 5.49
N LYS A 68 4.14 -0.95 6.67
CA LYS A 68 4.41 -0.27 7.95
C LYS A 68 5.92 -0.15 8.22
N LYS A 69 6.70 -1.19 7.92
CA LYS A 69 8.17 -1.18 8.04
C LYS A 69 8.77 -0.14 7.11
N THR A 70 8.37 -0.12 5.83
CA THR A 70 8.83 0.87 4.84
C THR A 70 8.51 2.30 5.27
N MET A 71 7.27 2.56 5.73
CA MET A 71 6.87 3.89 6.21
C MET A 71 7.68 4.33 7.43
N ASN A 72 7.96 3.42 8.37
CA ASN A 72 8.83 3.73 9.50
C ASN A 72 10.27 4.04 9.06
N LEU A 73 10.81 3.33 8.07
CA LEU A 73 12.16 3.61 7.54
C LEU A 73 12.23 4.99 6.87
N LEU A 74 11.21 5.35 6.08
CA LEU A 74 11.15 6.65 5.42
C LEU A 74 10.98 7.79 6.43
N THR A 75 10.05 7.66 7.37
CA THR A 75 9.67 8.76 8.28
C THR A 75 10.55 8.86 9.53
N LYS A 76 10.81 7.73 10.19
CA LYS A 76 11.57 7.67 11.45
C LYS A 76 13.04 7.38 11.20
N GLY A 77 13.33 6.49 10.25
CA GLY A 77 14.70 6.18 9.84
C GLY A 77 15.36 7.33 9.10
N LYS A 78 14.58 8.28 8.57
CA LYS A 78 15.05 9.48 7.85
C LYS A 78 16.07 9.14 6.76
N ILE A 79 15.90 8.01 6.08
CA ILE A 79 16.86 7.48 5.08
C ILE A 79 17.08 8.42 3.89
N PHE A 80 16.10 9.29 3.60
CA PHE A 80 16.17 10.33 2.58
C PHE A 80 16.13 11.75 3.20
N GLY A 81 16.47 11.86 4.49
CA GLY A 81 16.31 13.10 5.26
C GLY A 81 14.97 13.18 5.98
N GLU A 82 14.67 14.38 6.51
CA GLU A 82 13.47 14.62 7.30
C GLU A 82 12.22 14.73 6.42
N VAL A 83 11.23 13.89 6.71
CA VAL A 83 9.95 13.90 6.00
C VAL A 83 9.08 15.01 6.56
N ARG A 84 8.88 16.08 5.77
CA ARG A 84 7.98 17.20 6.13
C ARG A 84 6.52 16.80 6.13
N CYS A 85 6.15 15.96 5.16
CA CYS A 85 4.80 15.49 4.97
C CYS A 85 4.84 14.22 4.11
N TYR A 86 3.80 13.39 4.17
CA TYR A 86 3.64 12.24 3.26
C TYR A 86 2.15 11.93 3.05
N MET A 87 1.82 11.28 1.95
CA MET A 87 0.51 10.70 1.69
C MET A 87 0.71 9.34 1.03
N TYR A 88 -0.14 8.36 1.36
CA TYR A 88 -0.17 7.08 0.67
C TYR A 88 -1.60 6.57 0.55
N SER A 89 -1.86 5.81 -0.50
CA SER A 89 -3.06 4.99 -0.65
C SER A 89 -2.67 3.52 -0.63
N THR A 90 -3.63 2.65 -0.36
CA THR A 90 -3.46 1.21 -0.48
C THR A 90 -4.65 0.68 -1.25
N GLU A 91 -4.37 -0.06 -2.32
CA GLU A 91 -5.39 -0.67 -3.16
C GLU A 91 -5.24 -2.19 -3.06
N TYR A 92 -6.37 -2.88 -2.87
CA TYR A 92 -6.44 -4.32 -2.90
C TYR A 92 -7.05 -4.72 -4.23
N GLN A 93 -6.30 -5.45 -5.04
CA GLN A 93 -6.83 -6.05 -6.26
C GLN A 93 -7.53 -7.34 -5.87
N THR A 94 -8.86 -7.36 -5.95
CA THR A 94 -9.60 -8.61 -5.99
C THR A 94 -9.34 -9.22 -7.36
N VAL A 95 -8.82 -10.45 -7.40
CA VAL A 95 -8.80 -11.19 -8.66
C VAL A 95 -10.25 -11.58 -8.93
N GLU A 96 -11.01 -10.71 -9.61
CA GLU A 96 -12.19 -11.17 -10.33
C GLU A 96 -11.68 -12.19 -11.33
N ARG A 97 -11.88 -13.48 -11.02
CA ARG A 97 -11.79 -14.52 -12.03
C ARG A 97 -12.72 -14.08 -13.15
N PHE A 98 -12.15 -13.80 -14.32
CA PHE A 98 -12.89 -13.83 -15.57
C PHE A 98 -13.81 -15.05 -15.52
N ARG A 99 -15.11 -14.78 -15.47
CA ARG A 99 -16.16 -15.76 -15.74
C ARG A 99 -16.69 -15.47 -17.13
#